data_AF-G1UJV7-F1
#
_entry.id   AF-G1UJV7-F1
#
_cell.length_a   1.000
_cell.length_b   1.000
_cell.length_c   1.000
_cell.angle_alpha   90.00
_cell.angle_beta   90.00
_cell.angle_gamma   90.00
#
_symmetry.space_group_name_H-M   'P 1'
#
loop_
_entity.id
_entity.type
_entity.pdbx_description
1 polymer ?
#
loop_
_entity_poly.entity_id
_entity_poly.type
_entity_poly.pdbx_seq_one_letter_code
_entity_poly.pdbx_strand_id
1 'polypeptide(L)'
;MAGESASKNIFIPARDLTIAWIDDPQYWKWTSKEIDGKKVEVAELIRVYWLNIAGSINVQKLSPGITYEIVFDVLLKESAYDWKNPVNLELKQPDGLTIVTHESLENQSRDTWFQIKVGEFKVDDVGGKLAFTLYEHGQYWKSGLVVRGVEILPKKIIIPARDLAIAWSEDPRYWKWTFKEINGKKVEVAELIYVWWLDIRGSIKAEKLSPGITYEILFELLLKESRYDWKNPVNLKLKWSDGLTIVTNESLENKQRDVWFPIKVGEVKVDDGIGELTFTLYDHDGNYVKEGLVVRAAVIQPK
;
A
#
# COMPACT_ATOMS: atom_id res chain seq x y z
N MET A 1 18.51 -25.65 4.74
CA MET A 1 17.36 -25.08 4.00
C MET A 1 16.39 -24.52 5.02
N ALA A 2 16.53 -23.23 5.36
CA ALA A 2 15.46 -22.50 6.02
C ALA A 2 14.49 -22.08 4.92
N GLY A 3 13.24 -22.52 4.99
CA GLY A 3 12.23 -22.06 4.04
C GLY A 3 12.11 -20.55 4.13
N GLU A 4 12.17 -19.86 2.99
CA GLU A 4 11.85 -18.43 2.91
C GLU A 4 10.41 -18.25 3.41
N SER A 5 10.28 -17.74 4.64
CA SER A 5 9.00 -17.32 5.17
C SER A 5 8.57 -16.08 4.41
N ALA A 6 7.52 -16.19 3.61
CA ALA A 6 6.88 -15.03 3.02
C ALA A 6 6.65 -13.95 4.08
N SER A 7 6.85 -12.69 3.70
CA SER A 7 6.63 -11.53 4.55
C SER A 7 5.18 -11.53 5.07
N LYS A 8 5.02 -11.46 6.39
CA LYS A 8 3.71 -11.65 7.04
C LYS A 8 3.04 -10.30 7.28
N ASN A 9 1.86 -10.12 6.71
CA ASN A 9 0.93 -9.07 7.12
C ASN A 9 0.28 -9.48 8.44
N ILE A 10 0.18 -8.56 9.39
CA ILE A 10 -0.53 -8.80 10.65
C ILE A 10 -1.67 -7.80 10.78
N PHE A 11 -2.86 -8.32 11.06
CA PHE A 11 -4.02 -7.52 11.41
C PHE A 11 -4.39 -7.76 12.88
N ILE A 12 -4.50 -6.68 13.65
CA ILE A 12 -4.94 -6.69 15.04
C ILE A 12 -6.35 -6.07 15.05
N PRO A 13 -7.43 -6.85 15.23
CA PRO A 13 -8.79 -6.32 15.22
C PRO A 13 -8.99 -5.36 16.39
N ALA A 14 -9.96 -4.44 16.26
CA ALA A 14 -10.28 -3.48 17.33
C ALA A 14 -10.53 -4.15 18.69
N ARG A 15 -11.05 -5.39 18.71
CA ARG A 15 -11.26 -6.21 19.92
C ARG A 15 -9.98 -6.52 20.70
N ASP A 16 -8.84 -6.59 20.00
CA ASP A 16 -7.54 -6.89 20.59
C ASP A 16 -6.74 -5.61 20.91
N LEU A 17 -7.34 -4.43 20.68
CA LEU A 17 -6.76 -3.14 21.05
C LEU A 17 -7.22 -2.72 22.45
N THR A 18 -6.38 -1.94 23.11
CA THR A 18 -6.74 -1.22 24.33
C THR A 18 -7.37 0.10 23.95
N ILE A 19 -8.70 0.19 24.00
CA ILE A 19 -9.45 1.42 23.72
C ILE A 19 -9.98 1.98 25.04
N ALA A 20 -9.63 3.22 25.36
CA ALA A 20 -10.14 3.87 26.56
C ALA A 20 -11.66 4.00 26.51
N TRP A 21 -12.33 3.64 27.62
CA TRP A 21 -13.79 3.69 27.80
C TRP A 21 -14.62 2.75 26.92
N ILE A 22 -14.00 1.75 26.27
CA ILE A 22 -14.67 0.86 25.31
C ILE A 22 -15.85 0.07 25.89
N ASP A 23 -15.83 -0.22 27.20
CA ASP A 23 -16.88 -0.96 27.89
C ASP A 23 -18.06 -0.07 28.34
N ASP A 24 -17.94 1.25 28.22
CA ASP A 24 -19.03 2.18 28.55
C ASP A 24 -19.86 2.50 27.29
N PRO A 25 -21.13 2.06 27.24
CA PRO A 25 -22.00 2.25 26.09
C PRO A 25 -22.40 3.72 25.85
N GLN A 26 -22.03 4.65 26.73
CA GLN A 26 -22.18 6.09 26.49
C GLN A 26 -21.11 6.65 25.54
N TYR A 27 -19.97 5.97 25.46
CA TYR A 27 -18.78 6.45 24.74
C TYR A 27 -18.47 5.62 23.51
N TRP A 28 -18.67 4.30 23.58
CA TRP A 28 -18.43 3.40 22.45
C TRP A 28 -19.56 2.39 22.29
N LYS A 29 -19.67 1.83 21.10
CA LYS A 29 -20.46 0.61 20.86
C LYS A 29 -19.75 -0.30 19.88
N TRP A 30 -19.94 -1.59 20.07
CA TRP A 30 -19.58 -2.59 19.08
C TRP A 30 -20.67 -2.68 18.02
N THR A 31 -20.27 -2.71 16.76
CA THR A 31 -21.16 -2.86 15.62
C THR A 31 -20.50 -3.75 14.57
N SER A 32 -21.23 -4.09 13.52
CA SER A 32 -20.69 -4.84 12.38
C SER A 32 -20.79 -4.03 11.10
N LYS A 33 -19.76 -4.11 10.27
CA LYS A 33 -19.72 -3.50 8.92
C LYS A 33 -19.43 -4.59 7.90
N GLU A 34 -20.08 -4.51 6.74
CA GLU A 34 -19.74 -5.33 5.58
C GLU A 34 -18.46 -4.75 4.95
N ILE A 35 -17.39 -5.54 4.93
CA ILE A 35 -16.10 -5.21 4.33
C ILE A 35 -15.70 -6.42 3.49
N ASP A 36 -15.52 -6.24 2.18
CA ASP A 36 -15.18 -7.30 1.22
C ASP A 36 -16.11 -8.53 1.30
N GLY A 37 -17.43 -8.27 1.46
CA GLY A 37 -18.46 -9.30 1.56
C GLY A 37 -18.44 -10.10 2.86
N LYS A 38 -17.74 -9.62 3.89
CA LYS A 38 -17.69 -10.21 5.22
C LYS A 38 -18.18 -9.21 6.26
N LYS A 39 -18.96 -9.70 7.22
CA LYS A 39 -19.29 -8.93 8.43
C LYS A 39 -18.09 -8.92 9.35
N VAL A 40 -17.51 -7.73 9.53
CA VAL A 40 -16.40 -7.47 10.43
C VAL A 40 -16.92 -6.67 11.62
N GLU A 41 -16.58 -7.11 12.82
CA GLU A 41 -16.88 -6.38 14.05
C GLU A 41 -15.92 -5.19 14.21
N VAL A 42 -16.47 -4.02 14.55
CA VAL A 42 -15.75 -2.75 14.64
C VAL A 42 -16.20 -1.95 15.86
N ALA A 43 -15.32 -1.11 16.40
CA ALA A 43 -15.64 -0.19 17.49
C ALA A 43 -16.09 1.16 16.94
N GLU A 44 -17.33 1.58 17.21
CA GLU A 44 -17.86 2.89 16.82
C GLU A 44 -17.86 3.83 18.03
N LEU A 45 -17.15 4.94 17.88
CA LEU A 45 -17.11 6.02 18.86
C LEU A 45 -18.44 6.79 18.85
N ILE A 46 -19.18 6.73 19.96
CA ILE A 46 -20.40 7.52 20.17
C ILE A 46 -20.01 8.97 20.47
N ARG A 47 -19.18 9.18 21.50
CA ARG A 47 -18.57 10.47 21.82
C ARG A 47 -17.51 10.30 22.90
N VAL A 48 -16.40 11.04 22.86
CA VAL A 48 -15.47 11.16 24.01
C VAL A 48 -14.87 12.55 24.05
N TYR A 49 -14.54 13.02 25.25
CA TYR A 49 -13.69 14.21 25.43
C TYR A 49 -12.21 13.87 25.18
N TRP A 50 -11.79 12.71 25.67
CA TRP A 50 -10.42 12.21 25.65
C TRP A 50 -10.37 10.87 24.89
N LEU A 51 -9.60 10.81 23.79
CA LEU A 51 -9.45 9.63 22.94
C LEU A 51 -8.07 9.01 23.16
N ASN A 52 -8.04 7.70 23.42
CA ASN A 52 -6.81 6.92 23.47
C ASN A 52 -7.07 5.49 23.00
N ILE A 53 -6.36 5.06 21.96
CA ILE A 53 -6.40 3.71 21.39
C ILE A 53 -4.96 3.23 21.29
N ALA A 54 -4.64 2.14 21.97
CA ALA A 54 -3.30 1.58 21.99
C ALA A 54 -3.30 0.11 21.61
N GLY A 55 -2.18 -0.34 21.08
CA GLY A 55 -1.91 -1.75 20.84
C GLY A 55 -0.43 -2.03 20.92
N SER A 56 -0.09 -3.31 20.87
CA SER A 56 1.31 -3.72 20.86
C SER A 56 1.49 -5.11 20.30
N ILE A 57 2.69 -5.40 19.83
CA ILE A 57 3.08 -6.70 19.31
C ILE A 57 4.52 -7.03 19.72
N ASN A 58 4.81 -8.32 19.88
CA ASN A 58 6.19 -8.78 19.95
C ASN A 58 6.75 -8.82 18.52
N VAL A 59 7.85 -8.10 18.26
CA VAL A 59 8.48 -7.99 16.93
C VAL A 59 8.93 -9.34 16.37
N GLN A 60 9.14 -10.34 17.21
CA GLN A 60 9.45 -11.72 16.80
C GLN A 60 8.32 -12.40 16.02
N LYS A 61 7.11 -11.82 15.98
CA LYS A 61 6.02 -12.27 15.10
C LYS A 61 6.20 -11.80 13.64
N LEU A 62 7.11 -10.87 13.40
CA LEU A 62 7.38 -10.27 12.10
C LEU A 62 8.65 -10.86 11.48
N SER A 63 8.81 -10.68 10.17
CA SER A 63 9.99 -11.16 9.45
C SER A 63 11.20 -10.24 9.69
N PRO A 64 12.35 -10.76 10.17
CA PRO A 64 13.56 -9.97 10.37
C PRO A 64 14.09 -9.32 9.10
N GLY A 65 14.74 -8.17 9.23
CA GLY A 65 15.35 -7.41 8.14
C GLY A 65 14.36 -6.59 7.30
N ILE A 66 13.05 -6.81 7.42
CA ILE A 66 12.01 -6.09 6.68
C ILE A 66 11.61 -4.81 7.42
N THR A 67 11.46 -3.71 6.68
CA THR A 67 10.77 -2.51 7.16
C THR A 67 9.27 -2.70 7.10
N TYR A 68 8.60 -2.50 8.23
CA TYR A 68 7.16 -2.56 8.37
C TYR A 68 6.56 -1.17 8.55
N GLU A 69 5.37 -0.95 8.00
CA GLU A 69 4.51 0.18 8.30
C GLU A 69 3.35 -0.25 9.19
N ILE A 70 2.91 0.66 10.06
CA ILE A 70 1.81 0.43 11.00
C ILE A 70 0.74 1.47 10.72
N VAL A 71 -0.48 1.00 10.46
CA VAL A 71 -1.61 1.86 10.11
C VAL A 71 -2.85 1.49 10.90
N PHE A 72 -3.59 2.49 11.38
CA PHE A 72 -4.95 2.28 11.86
C PHE A 72 -5.90 2.26 10.66
N ASP A 73 -6.72 1.22 10.55
CA ASP A 73 -7.80 1.15 9.55
C ASP A 73 -9.10 1.65 10.16
N VAL A 74 -9.55 2.82 9.71
CA VAL A 74 -10.64 3.58 10.31
C VAL A 74 -11.59 4.14 9.27
N LEU A 75 -12.79 4.47 9.72
CA LEU A 75 -13.79 5.19 8.94
C LEU A 75 -14.31 6.35 9.79
N LEU A 76 -14.57 7.49 9.15
CA LEU A 76 -15.18 8.64 9.81
C LEU A 76 -16.60 8.81 9.31
N LYS A 77 -17.60 8.61 10.17
CA LYS A 77 -19.02 8.70 9.77
C LYS A 77 -19.39 10.10 9.29
N GLU A 78 -20.41 10.21 8.45
CA GLU A 78 -21.00 11.50 8.07
C GLU A 78 -21.40 12.34 9.30
N SER A 79 -21.94 11.69 10.34
CA SER A 79 -22.33 12.35 11.59
C SER A 79 -21.17 12.69 12.54
N ALA A 80 -19.92 12.43 12.16
CA ALA A 80 -18.76 12.67 13.02
C ALA A 80 -18.45 14.17 13.14
N TYR A 81 -18.25 14.65 14.36
CA TYR A 81 -18.00 16.07 14.66
C TYR A 81 -16.73 16.31 15.48
N ASP A 82 -16.24 17.55 15.41
CA ASP A 82 -15.15 18.14 16.20
C ASP A 82 -13.78 17.43 16.12
N TRP A 83 -13.43 16.95 14.92
CA TRP A 83 -12.09 16.49 14.55
C TRP A 83 -11.17 17.63 14.06
N LYS A 84 -11.25 18.79 14.72
CA LYS A 84 -10.47 20.00 14.36
C LYS A 84 -9.00 19.90 14.78
N ASN A 85 -8.77 19.24 15.92
CA ASN A 85 -7.42 18.96 16.38
C ASN A 85 -6.91 17.70 15.66
N PRO A 86 -5.63 17.69 15.23
CA PRO A 86 -5.03 16.47 14.73
C PRO A 86 -4.93 15.42 15.84
N VAL A 87 -5.05 14.16 15.46
CA VAL A 87 -4.70 13.04 16.34
C VAL A 87 -3.18 12.93 16.43
N ASN A 88 -2.69 12.52 17.59
CA ASN A 88 -1.30 12.15 17.80
C ASN A 88 -1.15 10.66 17.57
N LEU A 89 -0.04 10.27 16.95
CA LEU A 89 0.29 8.88 16.66
C LEU A 89 1.67 8.59 17.22
N GLU A 90 1.73 7.72 18.21
CA GLU A 90 2.98 7.32 18.86
C GLU A 90 3.38 5.92 18.41
N LEU A 91 4.65 5.75 18.04
CA LEU A 91 5.31 4.47 17.82
C LEU A 91 6.49 4.34 18.76
N LYS A 92 6.42 3.39 19.68
CA LYS A 92 7.48 3.06 20.63
C LYS A 92 8.15 1.73 20.25
N GLN A 93 9.43 1.81 19.91
CA GLN A 93 10.24 0.69 19.46
C GLN A 93 10.91 -0.06 20.62
N PRO A 94 11.34 -1.33 20.40
CA PRO A 94 12.01 -2.14 21.42
C PRO A 94 13.26 -1.52 22.04
N ASP A 95 14.00 -0.70 21.27
CA ASP A 95 15.21 0.01 21.71
C ASP A 95 14.91 1.21 22.63
N GLY A 96 13.63 1.52 22.84
CA GLY A 96 13.17 2.66 23.63
C GLY A 96 12.96 3.94 22.83
N LEU A 97 13.24 3.94 21.52
CA LEU A 97 12.94 5.07 20.64
C LEU A 97 11.43 5.27 20.55
N THR A 98 10.98 6.50 20.74
CA THR A 98 9.59 6.91 20.54
C THR A 98 9.51 7.93 19.41
N ILE A 99 8.70 7.64 18.41
CA ILE A 99 8.37 8.54 17.30
C ILE A 99 6.93 9.00 17.50
N VAL A 100 6.70 10.32 17.48
CA VAL A 100 5.36 10.89 17.54
C VAL A 100 5.09 11.70 16.27
N THR A 101 4.02 11.36 15.57
CA THR A 101 3.51 12.08 14.40
C THR A 101 2.09 12.60 14.68
N HIS A 102 1.58 13.46 13.80
CA HIS A 102 0.26 14.05 13.96
C HIS A 102 -0.48 14.02 12.62
N GLU A 103 -1.77 13.71 12.65
CA GLU A 103 -2.59 13.62 11.44
C GLU A 103 -3.95 14.30 11.64
N SER A 104 -4.33 15.17 10.70
CA SER A 104 -5.66 15.80 10.72
C SER A 104 -6.70 14.88 10.10
N LEU A 105 -7.81 14.69 10.80
CA LEU A 105 -8.95 13.92 10.32
C LEU A 105 -10.09 14.81 9.79
N GLU A 106 -9.92 16.14 9.83
CA GLU A 106 -10.97 17.10 9.50
C GLU A 106 -11.47 16.95 8.05
N ASN A 107 -10.51 16.83 7.12
CA ASN A 107 -10.72 16.78 5.67
C ASN A 107 -10.81 15.36 5.11
N GLN A 108 -10.88 14.34 5.97
CA GLN A 108 -11.03 12.96 5.51
C GLN A 108 -12.44 12.73 4.96
N SER A 109 -12.53 11.98 3.86
CA SER A 109 -13.80 11.59 3.25
C SER A 109 -14.67 10.84 4.25
N ARG A 110 -15.95 11.23 4.33
CA ARG A 110 -16.90 10.61 5.24
C ARG A 110 -17.41 9.29 4.70
N ASP A 111 -17.75 8.38 5.61
CA ASP A 111 -18.23 7.02 5.36
C ASP A 111 -17.39 6.19 4.37
N THR A 112 -16.10 6.52 4.28
CA THR A 112 -15.10 5.80 3.49
C THR A 112 -14.01 5.30 4.44
N TRP A 113 -13.58 4.05 4.28
CA TRP A 113 -12.44 3.50 5.03
C TRP A 113 -11.13 4.12 4.54
N PHE A 114 -10.26 4.49 5.46
CA PHE A 114 -8.93 5.01 5.18
C PHE A 114 -7.94 4.60 6.28
N GLN A 115 -6.66 4.64 5.91
CA GLN A 115 -5.56 4.27 6.78
C GLN A 115 -4.90 5.52 7.36
N ILE A 116 -4.67 5.54 8.67
CA ILE A 116 -3.87 6.56 9.36
C ILE A 116 -2.50 5.94 9.70
N LYS A 117 -1.41 6.50 9.16
CA LYS A 117 -0.07 5.93 9.35
C LYS A 117 0.54 6.37 10.67
N VAL A 118 0.76 5.42 11.57
CA VAL A 118 1.44 5.67 12.85
C VAL A 118 2.93 5.94 12.63
N GLY A 119 3.56 5.07 11.84
CA GLY A 119 4.97 5.12 11.56
C GLY A 119 5.47 3.90 10.80
N GLU A 120 6.78 3.84 10.63
CA GLU A 120 7.48 2.70 10.07
C GLU A 120 8.69 2.37 10.94
N PHE A 121 9.10 1.10 10.93
CA PHE A 121 10.27 0.63 11.66
C PHE A 121 10.87 -0.57 10.95
N LYS A 122 12.18 -0.76 11.10
CA LYS A 122 12.87 -1.94 10.61
C LYS A 122 12.87 -3.01 11.69
N VAL A 123 12.55 -4.25 11.31
CA VAL A 123 12.64 -5.39 12.23
C VAL A 123 14.10 -5.81 12.32
N ASP A 124 14.72 -5.53 13.46
CA ASP A 124 16.06 -6.01 13.76
C ASP A 124 16.03 -7.39 14.45
N ASP A 125 17.19 -8.02 14.61
CA ASP A 125 17.31 -9.33 15.26
C ASP A 125 17.03 -9.29 16.78
N VAL A 126 16.94 -8.10 17.35
CA VAL A 126 16.63 -7.88 18.76
C VAL A 126 15.12 -8.01 18.97
N GLY A 127 14.73 -9.04 19.70
CA GLY A 127 13.34 -9.22 20.12
C GLY A 127 12.88 -8.10 21.07
N GLY A 128 11.57 -7.93 21.19
CA GLY A 128 11.00 -6.95 22.10
C GLY A 128 9.59 -6.52 21.72
N LYS A 129 9.06 -5.57 22.49
CA LYS A 129 7.70 -5.09 22.35
C LYS A 129 7.68 -3.80 21.53
N LEU A 130 6.95 -3.83 20.44
CA LEU A 130 6.58 -2.65 19.66
C LEU A 130 5.20 -2.20 20.13
N ALA A 131 5.06 -0.94 20.53
CA ALA A 131 3.78 -0.37 20.94
C ALA A 131 3.41 0.80 20.03
N PHE A 132 2.12 0.94 19.77
CA PHE A 132 1.57 2.01 18.94
C PHE A 132 0.32 2.59 19.60
N THR A 133 0.11 3.89 19.45
CA THR A 133 -1.03 4.59 20.07
C THR A 133 -1.55 5.68 19.15
N LEU A 134 -2.87 5.76 19.00
CA LEU A 134 -3.59 6.90 18.44
C LEU A 134 -4.30 7.60 19.59
N TYR A 135 -4.04 8.89 19.78
CA TYR A 135 -4.66 9.64 20.86
C TYR A 135 -4.91 11.11 20.54
N GLU A 136 -5.97 11.66 21.13
CA GLU A 136 -6.26 13.10 21.13
C GLU A 136 -6.81 13.45 22.51
N HIS A 137 -6.06 14.28 23.23
CA HIS A 137 -6.37 14.64 24.61
C HIS A 137 -6.79 16.10 24.76
N GLY A 138 -7.46 16.63 23.73
CA GLY A 138 -7.85 18.03 23.67
C GLY A 138 -9.17 18.31 24.39
N GLN A 139 -9.69 19.50 24.11
CA GLN A 139 -10.80 20.09 24.87
C GLN A 139 -12.18 19.90 24.23
N TYR A 140 -12.27 19.15 23.13
CA TYR A 140 -13.49 19.00 22.36
C TYR A 140 -13.99 17.56 22.38
N TRP A 141 -15.30 17.42 22.61
CA TRP A 141 -15.99 16.16 22.42
C TRP A 141 -15.94 15.78 20.95
N LYS A 142 -15.54 14.55 20.65
CA LYS A 142 -15.46 14.03 19.27
C LYS A 142 -16.22 12.74 19.15
N SER A 143 -16.76 12.46 17.97
CA SER A 143 -17.64 11.31 17.71
C SER A 143 -17.41 10.70 16.34
N GLY A 144 -18.00 9.53 16.11
CA GLY A 144 -18.20 8.98 14.78
C GLY A 144 -16.98 8.37 14.12
N LEU A 145 -15.85 8.26 14.82
CA LEU A 145 -14.74 7.40 14.41
C LEU A 145 -15.14 5.94 14.56
N VAL A 146 -14.96 5.16 13.51
CA VAL A 146 -15.15 3.71 13.50
C VAL A 146 -13.79 3.07 13.30
N VAL A 147 -13.43 2.14 14.18
CA VAL A 147 -12.12 1.50 14.18
C VAL A 147 -12.30 0.03 13.84
N ARG A 148 -11.70 -0.41 12.75
CA ARG A 148 -11.64 -1.83 12.38
C ARG A 148 -10.52 -2.54 13.10
N GLY A 149 -9.36 -1.89 13.18
CA GLY A 149 -8.17 -2.45 13.80
C GLY A 149 -6.90 -1.74 13.36
N VAL A 150 -5.77 -2.43 13.51
CA VAL A 150 -4.45 -2.00 13.07
C VAL A 150 -3.86 -3.03 12.13
N GLU A 151 -3.31 -2.56 11.01
CA GLU A 151 -2.53 -3.36 10.07
C GLU A 151 -1.03 -3.06 10.24
N ILE A 152 -0.22 -4.11 10.30
CA ILE A 152 1.23 -4.07 10.31
C ILE A 152 1.69 -4.78 9.04
N LEU A 153 2.18 -4.01 8.08
CA LEU A 153 2.41 -4.45 6.71
C LEU A 153 3.89 -4.28 6.31
N PRO A 154 4.49 -5.21 5.56
CA PRO A 154 5.77 -4.97 4.91
C PRO A 154 5.67 -3.71 4.04
N LYS A 155 6.57 -2.76 4.25
CA LYS A 155 6.58 -1.50 3.50
C LYS A 155 6.85 -1.79 2.03
N LYS A 156 5.90 -1.39 1.19
CA LYS A 156 6.03 -1.46 -0.27
C LYS A 156 6.58 -0.14 -0.80
N ILE A 157 7.35 -0.23 -1.88
CA ILE A 157 7.79 0.93 -2.64
C ILE A 157 6.93 1.01 -3.89
N ILE A 158 6.23 2.13 -4.05
CA ILE A 158 5.35 2.39 -5.18
C ILE A 158 6.02 3.46 -6.04
N ILE A 159 6.33 3.13 -7.28
CA ILE A 159 6.78 4.08 -8.29
C ILE A 159 5.56 4.41 -9.16
N PRO A 160 4.90 5.57 -8.94
CA PRO A 160 3.69 5.93 -9.68
C PRO A 160 3.99 6.05 -11.18
N ALA A 161 2.97 5.93 -12.02
CA ALA A 161 3.14 6.00 -13.47
C ALA A 161 3.90 7.23 -13.95
N ARG A 162 3.74 8.37 -13.25
CA ARG A 162 4.42 9.64 -13.52
C ARG A 162 5.94 9.57 -13.33
N ASP A 163 6.42 8.67 -12.48
CA ASP A 163 7.84 8.46 -12.18
C ASP A 163 8.44 7.30 -13.00
N LEU A 164 7.63 6.64 -13.82
CA LEU A 164 8.09 5.64 -14.78
C LEU A 164 8.53 6.30 -16.08
N ALA A 165 9.58 5.77 -16.70
CA ALA A 165 9.97 6.14 -18.05
C ALA A 165 9.06 5.40 -19.04
N ILE A 166 7.95 6.04 -19.41
CA ILE A 166 6.97 5.54 -20.40
C ILE A 166 7.28 6.15 -21.77
N ALA A 167 7.54 5.32 -22.77
CA ALA A 167 7.82 5.81 -24.12
C ALA A 167 6.64 6.63 -24.68
N TRP A 168 6.93 7.85 -25.12
CA TRP A 168 5.99 8.80 -25.71
C TRP A 168 4.90 9.35 -24.76
N SER A 169 5.07 9.24 -23.43
CA SER A 169 4.06 9.68 -22.45
C SER A 169 3.67 11.16 -22.52
N GLU A 170 4.54 12.00 -23.08
CA GLU A 170 4.32 13.43 -23.24
C GLU A 170 3.48 13.76 -24.48
N ASP A 171 3.27 12.80 -25.38
CA ASP A 171 2.52 13.00 -26.61
C ASP A 171 1.05 12.58 -26.42
N PRO A 172 0.11 13.53 -26.45
CA PRO A 172 -1.31 13.27 -26.23
C PRO A 172 -1.96 12.45 -27.35
N ARG A 173 -1.24 12.15 -28.44
CA ARG A 173 -1.69 11.21 -29.47
C ARG A 173 -1.57 9.75 -29.02
N TYR A 174 -0.66 9.46 -28.11
CA TYR A 174 -0.32 8.10 -27.70
C TYR A 174 -0.74 7.81 -26.26
N TRP A 175 -0.67 8.81 -25.37
CA TRP A 175 -1.01 8.65 -23.96
C TRP A 175 -1.93 9.76 -23.47
N LYS A 176 -2.77 9.43 -22.49
CA LYS A 176 -3.60 10.37 -21.76
C LYS A 176 -3.32 10.23 -20.26
N TRP A 177 -2.95 11.32 -19.62
CA TRP A 177 -2.90 11.39 -18.16
C TRP A 177 -4.30 11.67 -17.61
N THR A 178 -4.75 10.87 -16.65
CA THR A 178 -6.08 10.99 -16.04
C THR A 178 -6.03 10.59 -14.57
N PHE A 179 -7.06 10.95 -13.81
CA PHE A 179 -7.23 10.49 -12.44
C PHE A 179 -8.21 9.32 -12.36
N LYS A 180 -7.92 8.38 -11.46
CA LYS A 180 -8.82 7.29 -11.06
C LYS A 180 -8.95 7.32 -9.55
N GLU A 181 -10.16 7.05 -9.04
CA GLU A 181 -10.37 6.85 -7.61
C GLU A 181 -9.91 5.43 -7.24
N ILE A 182 -8.92 5.34 -6.35
CA ILE A 182 -8.38 4.07 -5.84
C ILE A 182 -8.27 4.20 -4.33
N ASN A 183 -9.02 3.35 -3.60
CA ASN A 183 -9.08 3.37 -2.13
C ASN A 183 -9.38 4.78 -1.56
N GLY A 184 -10.35 5.48 -2.16
CA GLY A 184 -10.78 6.83 -1.74
C GLY A 184 -9.78 7.95 -2.06
N LYS A 185 -8.72 7.66 -2.83
CA LYS A 185 -7.72 8.65 -3.27
C LYS A 185 -7.75 8.80 -4.78
N LYS A 186 -7.67 10.05 -5.24
CA LYS A 186 -7.39 10.39 -6.64
C LYS A 186 -5.94 10.06 -6.96
N VAL A 187 -5.76 9.01 -7.75
CA VAL A 187 -4.45 8.58 -8.25
C VAL A 187 -4.34 8.95 -9.71
N GLU A 188 -3.26 9.64 -10.07
CA GLU A 188 -2.94 9.93 -11.46
C GLU A 188 -2.38 8.67 -12.15
N VAL A 189 -2.88 8.36 -13.34
CA VAL A 189 -2.55 7.16 -14.11
C VAL A 189 -2.30 7.52 -15.58
N ALA A 190 -1.48 6.71 -16.26
CA ALA A 190 -1.23 6.85 -17.69
C ALA A 190 -2.13 5.88 -18.48
N GLU A 191 -2.99 6.41 -19.33
CA GLU A 191 -3.88 5.64 -20.19
C GLU A 191 -3.35 5.63 -21.63
N LEU A 192 -3.07 4.43 -22.15
CA LEU A 192 -2.60 4.22 -23.51
C LEU A 192 -3.75 4.42 -24.49
N ILE A 193 -3.61 5.43 -25.36
CA ILE A 193 -4.55 5.71 -26.44
C ILE A 193 -4.28 4.75 -27.60
N TYR A 194 -3.03 4.71 -28.09
CA TYR A 194 -2.68 3.95 -29.30
C TYR A 194 -1.16 3.91 -29.49
N VAL A 195 -0.54 2.74 -29.63
CA VAL A 195 0.85 2.59 -30.10
C VAL A 195 1.07 1.29 -30.89
N TRP A 196 2.10 1.26 -31.74
CA TRP A 196 2.56 0.03 -32.39
C TRP A 196 3.55 -0.76 -31.53
N TRP A 197 4.35 -0.06 -30.73
CA TRP A 197 5.27 -0.66 -29.75
C TRP A 197 5.12 0.04 -28.40
N LEU A 198 5.37 -0.71 -27.34
CA LEU A 198 5.25 -0.29 -25.96
C LEU A 198 6.58 -0.51 -25.22
N ASP A 199 6.96 0.45 -24.37
CA ASP A 199 8.11 0.33 -23.47
C ASP A 199 7.87 1.21 -22.24
N ILE A 200 7.80 0.55 -21.07
CA ILE A 200 7.59 1.15 -19.77
C ILE A 200 8.72 0.67 -18.87
N ARG A 201 9.53 1.60 -18.38
CA ARG A 201 10.71 1.32 -17.55
C ARG A 201 10.60 1.95 -16.19
N GLY A 202 11.03 1.21 -15.17
CA GLY A 202 11.28 1.74 -13.84
C GLY A 202 12.67 1.33 -13.36
N SER A 203 13.20 2.11 -12.41
CA SER A 203 14.42 1.75 -11.72
C SER A 203 14.35 2.14 -10.24
N ILE A 204 15.14 1.44 -9.44
CA ILE A 204 15.31 1.75 -8.03
C ILE A 204 16.73 1.42 -7.58
N LYS A 205 17.31 2.33 -6.81
CA LYS A 205 18.62 2.10 -6.19
C LYS A 205 18.50 1.08 -5.07
N ALA A 206 19.46 0.17 -5.00
CA ALA A 206 19.51 -0.89 -3.99
C ALA A 206 19.52 -0.35 -2.55
N GLU A 207 20.05 0.87 -2.32
CA GLU A 207 20.04 1.58 -1.03
C GLU A 207 18.63 1.83 -0.46
N LYS A 208 17.59 1.77 -1.30
CA LYS A 208 16.18 1.90 -0.88
C LYS A 208 15.58 0.56 -0.46
N LEU A 209 16.29 -0.54 -0.68
CA LEU A 209 15.87 -1.91 -0.39
C LEU A 209 16.66 -2.44 0.80
N SER A 210 16.07 -3.37 1.55
CA SER A 210 16.73 -3.98 2.71
C SER A 210 17.65 -5.12 2.25
N PRO A 211 18.95 -5.09 2.61
CA PRO A 211 19.87 -6.21 2.35
C PRO A 211 19.38 -7.53 2.93
N GLY A 212 19.64 -8.63 2.23
CA GLY A 212 19.22 -9.98 2.58
C GLY A 212 17.76 -10.31 2.26
N ILE A 213 16.93 -9.34 1.87
CA ILE A 213 15.51 -9.52 1.58
C ILE A 213 15.29 -9.79 0.09
N THR A 214 14.42 -10.76 -0.21
CA THR A 214 13.90 -10.99 -1.56
C THR A 214 12.71 -10.08 -1.82
N TYR A 215 12.77 -9.33 -2.92
CA TYR A 215 11.70 -8.45 -3.36
C TYR A 215 11.03 -9.00 -4.63
N GLU A 216 9.72 -8.88 -4.70
CA GLU A 216 8.93 -9.08 -5.89
C GLU A 216 8.63 -7.73 -6.55
N ILE A 217 8.75 -7.68 -7.88
CA ILE A 217 8.52 -6.49 -8.69
C ILE A 217 7.28 -6.72 -9.55
N LEU A 218 6.30 -5.81 -9.43
CA LEU A 218 5.03 -5.87 -10.11
C LEU A 218 4.76 -4.57 -10.89
N PHE A 219 4.05 -4.66 -12.01
CA PHE A 219 3.31 -3.52 -12.56
C PHE A 219 1.83 -3.67 -12.21
N GLU A 220 1.22 -2.60 -11.69
CA GLU A 220 -0.21 -2.55 -11.44
C GLU A 220 -0.92 -1.87 -12.62
N LEU A 221 -1.75 -2.65 -13.29
CA LEU A 221 -2.33 -2.33 -14.59
C LEU A 221 -3.84 -2.51 -14.58
N LEU A 222 -4.51 -1.82 -15.48
CA LEU A 222 -5.91 -2.06 -15.81
C LEU A 222 -6.01 -2.12 -17.33
N LEU A 223 -6.86 -2.99 -17.85
CA LEU A 223 -7.18 -3.06 -19.28
C LEU A 223 -8.61 -2.59 -19.48
N LYS A 224 -8.80 -1.51 -20.23
CA LYS A 224 -10.12 -1.09 -20.67
C LYS A 224 -10.64 -2.00 -21.77
N GLU A 225 -11.96 -2.03 -21.90
CA GLU A 225 -12.58 -2.46 -23.16
C GLU A 225 -12.03 -1.65 -24.33
N SER A 226 -11.60 -2.34 -25.38
CA SER A 226 -10.92 -1.73 -26.52
C SER A 226 -11.15 -2.52 -27.80
N ARG A 227 -10.89 -1.89 -28.95
CA ARG A 227 -11.07 -2.51 -30.28
C ARG A 227 -9.88 -3.39 -30.68
N TYR A 228 -8.73 -3.22 -30.04
CA TYR A 228 -7.53 -4.01 -30.32
C TYR A 228 -7.15 -4.87 -29.12
N ASP A 229 -7.03 -6.17 -29.37
CA ASP A 229 -6.70 -7.13 -28.32
C ASP A 229 -5.19 -7.30 -28.14
N TRP A 230 -4.81 -7.53 -26.90
CA TRP A 230 -3.46 -7.89 -26.48
C TRP A 230 -3.16 -9.37 -26.78
N LYS A 231 -3.23 -9.74 -28.06
CA LYS A 231 -3.07 -11.13 -28.53
C LYS A 231 -1.68 -11.69 -28.27
N ASN A 232 -0.66 -10.85 -28.46
CA ASN A 232 0.71 -11.22 -28.15
C ASN A 232 1.00 -10.91 -26.67
N PRO A 233 1.71 -11.80 -25.97
CA PRO A 233 2.11 -11.53 -24.61
C PRO A 233 3.12 -10.37 -24.57
N VAL A 234 3.01 -9.55 -23.53
CA VAL A 234 4.02 -8.52 -23.27
C VAL A 234 5.26 -9.19 -22.69
N ASN A 235 6.44 -8.63 -22.98
CA ASN A 235 7.68 -9.07 -22.39
C ASN A 235 7.95 -8.29 -21.11
N LEU A 236 8.48 -8.98 -20.12
CA LEU A 236 8.86 -8.43 -18.84
C LEU A 236 10.34 -8.73 -18.63
N LYS A 237 11.08 -7.71 -18.20
CA LYS A 237 12.51 -7.83 -17.99
C LYS A 237 12.88 -7.22 -16.65
N LEU A 238 13.66 -7.95 -15.89
CA LEU A 238 14.29 -7.48 -14.66
C LEU A 238 15.81 -7.58 -14.84
N LYS A 239 16.53 -6.53 -14.46
CA LYS A 239 17.99 -6.53 -14.44
C LYS A 239 18.52 -5.99 -13.13
N TRP A 240 19.56 -6.62 -12.63
CA TRP A 240 20.37 -6.10 -11.53
C TRP A 240 21.76 -5.72 -12.03
N SER A 241 22.44 -4.84 -11.31
CA SER A 241 23.75 -4.31 -11.66
C SER A 241 24.89 -5.34 -11.64
N ASP A 242 24.70 -6.50 -10.99
CA ASP A 242 25.65 -7.62 -10.99
C ASP A 242 25.66 -8.44 -12.29
N GLY A 243 24.77 -8.08 -13.23
CA GLY A 243 24.60 -8.78 -14.50
C GLY A 243 23.40 -9.73 -14.54
N LEU A 244 22.71 -9.97 -13.42
CA LEU A 244 21.46 -10.73 -13.41
C LEU A 244 20.48 -10.11 -14.40
N THR A 245 19.93 -10.94 -15.28
CA THR A 245 18.87 -10.56 -16.21
C THR A 245 17.84 -11.68 -16.25
N ILE A 246 16.61 -11.36 -15.87
CA ILE A 246 15.45 -12.24 -15.97
C ILE A 246 14.55 -11.67 -17.07
N VAL A 247 14.13 -12.52 -18.00
CA VAL A 247 13.14 -12.16 -19.03
C VAL A 247 12.02 -13.18 -18.99
N THR A 248 10.80 -12.69 -18.85
CA THR A 248 9.57 -13.47 -18.88
C THR A 248 8.58 -12.82 -19.85
N ASN A 249 7.44 -13.47 -20.06
CA ASN A 249 6.34 -12.87 -20.80
C ASN A 249 5.03 -13.17 -20.07
N GLU A 250 4.03 -12.31 -20.28
CA GLU A 250 2.72 -12.43 -19.66
C GLU A 250 1.65 -12.10 -20.70
N SER A 251 0.66 -12.98 -20.85
CA SER A 251 -0.51 -12.69 -21.70
C SER A 251 -1.47 -11.75 -20.98
N LEU A 252 -1.85 -10.68 -21.67
CA LEU A 252 -2.86 -9.71 -21.23
C LEU A 252 -4.26 -10.01 -21.79
N GLU A 253 -4.36 -10.93 -22.75
CA GLU A 253 -5.59 -11.24 -23.48
C GLU A 253 -6.73 -11.61 -22.52
N ASN A 254 -6.46 -12.54 -21.59
CA ASN A 254 -7.45 -13.11 -20.68
C ASN A 254 -7.62 -12.34 -19.35
N LYS A 255 -6.94 -11.21 -19.18
CA LYS A 255 -7.07 -10.39 -17.96
C LYS A 255 -8.43 -9.69 -17.97
N GLN A 256 -9.13 -9.75 -16.84
CA GLN A 256 -10.44 -9.11 -16.69
C GLN A 256 -10.37 -7.61 -17.01
N ARG A 257 -11.30 -7.14 -17.84
CA ARG A 257 -11.37 -5.73 -18.23
C ARG A 257 -11.94 -4.87 -17.10
N ASP A 258 -11.51 -3.62 -17.06
CA ASP A 258 -11.89 -2.60 -16.07
C ASP A 258 -11.65 -2.98 -14.60
N VAL A 259 -10.78 -3.97 -14.36
CA VAL A 259 -10.32 -4.37 -13.03
C VAL A 259 -8.81 -4.20 -12.96
N TRP A 260 -8.32 -3.64 -11.84
CA TRP A 260 -6.89 -3.54 -11.59
C TRP A 260 -6.30 -4.92 -11.30
N PHE A 261 -5.18 -5.25 -11.95
CA PHE A 261 -4.44 -6.49 -11.72
C PHE A 261 -2.92 -6.23 -11.70
N PRO A 262 -2.17 -6.96 -10.88
CA PRO A 262 -0.72 -6.96 -10.95
C PRO A 262 -0.24 -7.90 -12.06
N ILE A 263 0.89 -7.56 -12.69
CA ILE A 263 1.71 -8.51 -13.45
C ILE A 263 3.11 -8.53 -12.87
N LYS A 264 3.67 -9.75 -12.74
CA LYS A 264 4.95 -9.97 -12.09
C LYS A 264 6.09 -9.90 -13.09
N VAL A 265 7.00 -8.95 -12.89
CA VAL A 265 8.23 -8.86 -13.70
C VAL A 265 9.22 -9.94 -13.28
N GLY A 266 9.42 -10.10 -11.97
CA GLY A 266 10.37 -11.06 -11.42
C GLY A 266 10.59 -10.86 -9.92
N GLU A 267 11.55 -11.60 -9.40
CA GLU A 267 12.02 -11.52 -8.03
C GLU A 267 13.53 -11.30 -8.01
N VAL A 268 14.01 -10.57 -7.01
CA VAL A 268 15.44 -10.34 -6.80
C VAL A 268 15.76 -10.36 -5.32
N LYS A 269 16.83 -11.06 -4.95
CA LYS A 269 17.40 -10.99 -3.60
C LYS A 269 18.42 -9.85 -3.57
N VAL A 270 18.28 -8.95 -2.60
CA VAL A 270 19.20 -7.82 -2.44
C VAL A 270 20.37 -8.26 -1.58
N ASP A 271 21.59 -8.20 -2.10
CA ASP A 271 22.77 -8.69 -1.37
C ASP A 271 23.33 -7.65 -0.39
N ASP A 272 24.11 -6.67 -0.87
CA ASP A 272 24.83 -5.70 -0.05
C ASP A 272 24.26 -4.27 -0.12
N GLY A 273 23.11 -4.10 -0.80
CA GLY A 273 22.46 -2.79 -0.98
C GLY A 273 23.17 -1.86 -1.96
N ILE A 274 24.14 -2.36 -2.74
CA ILE A 274 24.82 -1.61 -3.79
C ILE A 274 24.19 -1.93 -5.15
N GLY A 275 24.05 -0.89 -5.99
CA GLY A 275 23.62 -1.04 -7.37
C GLY A 275 22.24 -0.48 -7.69
N GLU A 276 21.72 -0.90 -8.84
CA GLU A 276 20.44 -0.45 -9.36
C GLU A 276 19.66 -1.63 -9.95
N LEU A 277 18.41 -1.73 -9.53
CA LEU A 277 17.41 -2.62 -10.11
C LEU A 277 16.69 -1.86 -11.21
N THR A 278 16.70 -2.40 -12.43
CA THR A 278 15.86 -1.90 -13.52
C THR A 278 14.86 -2.96 -13.92
N PHE A 279 13.65 -2.53 -14.26
CA PHE A 279 12.60 -3.42 -14.71
C PHE A 279 11.83 -2.78 -15.86
N THR A 280 11.29 -3.62 -16.74
CA THR A 280 10.70 -3.18 -18.00
C THR A 280 9.50 -4.04 -18.36
N LEU A 281 8.42 -3.39 -18.78
CA LEU A 281 7.33 -4.00 -19.53
C LEU A 281 7.43 -3.46 -20.95
N TYR A 282 7.60 -4.35 -21.93
CA TYR A 282 7.73 -3.93 -23.31
C TYR A 282 7.08 -4.90 -24.28
N ASP A 283 6.66 -4.36 -25.40
CA ASP A 283 6.30 -5.12 -26.59
C ASP A 283 6.75 -4.31 -27.79
N HIS A 284 7.84 -4.75 -28.41
CA HIS A 284 8.43 -4.12 -29.60
C HIS A 284 7.93 -4.76 -30.90
N ASP A 285 6.99 -5.69 -30.82
CA ASP A 285 6.32 -6.24 -31.99
C ASP A 285 5.35 -5.19 -32.56
N GLY A 286 5.78 -4.58 -33.67
CA GLY A 286 5.02 -3.56 -34.39
C GLY A 286 3.90 -4.10 -35.28
N ASN A 287 3.60 -5.40 -35.22
CA ASN A 287 2.57 -6.02 -36.07
C ASN A 287 1.14 -5.71 -35.61
N TYR A 288 0.95 -5.43 -34.31
CA TYR A 288 -0.38 -5.18 -33.75
C TYR A 288 -0.41 -3.91 -32.91
N VAL A 289 -1.46 -3.13 -33.14
CA VAL A 289 -1.81 -1.96 -32.36
C VAL A 289 -2.14 -2.35 -30.92
N LYS A 290 -1.72 -1.50 -29.99
CA LYS A 290 -1.97 -1.61 -28.55
C LYS A 290 -2.73 -0.37 -28.08
N GLU A 291 -3.83 -0.58 -27.38
CA GLU A 291 -4.62 0.48 -26.76
C GLU A 291 -5.24 -0.02 -25.44
N GLY A 292 -5.82 0.89 -24.66
CA GLY A 292 -6.66 0.56 -23.51
C GLY A 292 -5.89 0.11 -22.26
N LEU A 293 -4.56 -0.01 -22.30
CA LEU A 293 -3.73 -0.25 -21.13
C LEU A 293 -3.67 1.01 -20.25
N VAL A 294 -3.98 0.85 -18.97
CA VAL A 294 -3.86 1.90 -17.97
C VAL A 294 -2.79 1.48 -16.97
N VAL A 295 -1.77 2.30 -16.81
CA VAL A 295 -0.65 2.09 -15.89
C VAL A 295 -0.88 2.92 -14.64
N ARG A 296 -0.97 2.26 -13.48
CA ARG A 296 -1.01 2.95 -12.20
C ARG A 296 0.38 3.21 -11.65
N ALA A 297 1.17 2.14 -11.52
CA ALA A 297 2.45 2.17 -10.84
C ALA A 297 3.25 0.88 -11.11
N ALA A 298 4.52 0.91 -10.76
CA ALA A 298 5.25 -0.28 -10.38
C ALA A 298 5.31 -0.41 -8.86
N VAL A 299 5.22 -1.64 -8.36
CA VAL A 299 5.25 -1.95 -6.93
C VAL A 299 6.39 -2.92 -6.66
N ILE A 300 7.29 -2.52 -5.75
CA ILE A 300 8.36 -3.36 -5.24
C ILE A 300 8.03 -3.69 -3.79
N GLN A 301 7.80 -4.97 -3.50
CA GLN A 301 7.37 -5.42 -2.18
C GLN A 301 8.22 -6.59 -1.67
N PRO A 302 8.51 -6.65 -0.35
CA PRO A 302 9.16 -7.81 0.24
C PRO A 302 8.34 -9.08 -0.01
N LYS A 303 9.00 -10.20 -0.31
CA LYS A 303 8.37 -11.50 -0.51
C LYS A 303 8.19 -12.25 0.80
#